data_AF-A0A3N5QZI6-F1
#
_entry.id   AF-A0A3N5QZI6-F1
#
_cell.length_a   1.000
_cell.length_b   1.000
_cell.length_c   1.000
_cell.angle_alpha   90.00
_cell.angle_beta   90.00
_cell.angle_gamma   90.00
#
_symmetry.space_group_name_H-M   'P 1'
#
loop_
_entity.id
_entity.type
_entity.pdbx_description
1 polymer ?
#
loop_
_entity_poly.entity_id
_entity_poly.type
_entity_poly.pdbx_seq_one_letter_code
_entity_poly.pdbx_strand_id
1 'polypeptide(L)'
;VNDDINAMLQVEKTLERKDIIIPLRKQAETLYIGQLTSNQVQAQFFLAVSGDMPEKKIITELPKNIKIAAYEEIFAVNQAGIQGVTVEYIARPPSGVAVNEKTHYFRINKEGRFWDKVIAKNNIAFFLASEFKMLKMELVLLLSGN
;
A
#
# COMPACT_ATOMS: atom_id res chain seq x y z
N VAL A 1 46.50 20.33 14.96
CA VAL A 1 46.22 20.09 13.53
C VAL A 1 46.14 18.59 13.35
N ASN A 2 45.02 18.10 12.82
CA ASN A 2 44.60 16.70 12.65
C ASN A 2 43.58 16.14 13.68
N ASP A 3 42.67 16.99 14.16
CA ASP A 3 41.34 16.57 14.65
C ASP A 3 40.40 16.13 13.50
N ASP A 4 40.89 16.15 12.25
CA ASP A 4 40.10 15.92 11.04
C ASP A 4 39.89 14.44 10.67
N ILE A 5 40.42 13.49 11.46
CA ILE A 5 40.11 12.05 11.27
C ILE A 5 38.70 11.71 11.81
N ASN A 6 37.98 12.67 12.40
CA ASN A 6 36.55 12.52 12.67
C ASN A 6 35.66 12.83 11.44
N ALA A 7 36.24 13.23 10.30
CA ALA A 7 35.48 13.50 9.07
C ALA A 7 35.25 12.27 8.18
N MET A 8 35.52 11.05 8.68
CA MET A 8 35.20 9.79 7.98
C MET A 8 33.91 9.15 8.49
N LEU A 9 32.94 9.95 8.93
CA LEU A 9 31.53 9.55 8.95
C LEU A 9 30.95 9.65 7.53
N GLN A 10 31.51 8.89 6.58
CA GLN A 10 30.68 8.35 5.51
C GLN A 10 29.87 7.20 6.11
N VAL A 11 28.95 7.53 7.01
CA VAL A 11 27.78 6.68 7.15
C VAL A 11 26.98 6.99 5.88
N GLU A 12 27.31 6.28 4.80
CA GLU A 12 26.27 5.93 3.86
C GLU A 12 25.14 5.40 4.74
N LYS A 13 24.07 6.17 4.90
CA LYS A 13 22.82 5.63 5.40
C LYS A 13 22.41 4.62 4.34
N THR A 14 22.95 3.41 4.45
CA THR A 14 22.37 2.23 3.85
C THR A 14 20.98 2.19 4.43
N LEU A 15 20.02 2.72 3.69
CA LEU A 15 18.61 2.67 4.03
C LEU A 15 18.27 1.18 4.00
N GLU A 16 18.39 0.52 5.15
CA GLU A 16 18.06 -0.89 5.26
C GLU A 16 16.59 -1.03 4.87
N ARG A 17 16.36 -1.79 3.80
CA ARG A 17 15.03 -2.14 3.33
C ARG A 17 14.33 -2.92 4.44
N LYS A 18 13.23 -2.37 4.97
CA LYS A 18 12.42 -2.99 6.03
C LYS A 18 11.00 -3.29 5.57
N ASP A 19 10.74 -3.11 4.28
CA ASP A 19 9.45 -3.40 3.68
C ASP A 19 9.35 -4.85 3.17
N ILE A 20 8.15 -5.38 3.24
CA ILE A 20 7.76 -6.69 2.70
C ILE A 20 6.68 -6.45 1.65
N ILE A 21 6.81 -7.10 0.50
CA ILE A 21 5.78 -7.08 -0.53
C ILE A 21 4.87 -8.30 -0.33
N ILE A 22 3.58 -8.05 -0.17
CA ILE A 22 2.55 -9.07 -0.26
C ILE A 22 2.05 -9.12 -1.71
N PRO A 23 2.26 -10.25 -2.42
CA PRO A 23 1.75 -10.39 -3.77
C PRO A 23 0.22 -10.42 -3.75
N LEU A 24 -0.39 -9.59 -4.60
CA LEU A 24 -1.83 -9.56 -4.78
C LEU A 24 -2.23 -10.61 -5.82
N ARG A 25 -3.08 -11.56 -5.42
CA ARG A 25 -3.68 -12.53 -6.35
C ARG A 25 -4.82 -11.85 -7.10
N LYS A 26 -4.73 -11.80 -8.42
CA LYS A 26 -5.83 -11.35 -9.28
C LYS A 26 -6.91 -12.45 -9.32
N GLN A 27 -8.11 -12.14 -8.83
CA GLN A 27 -9.24 -13.07 -8.82
C GLN A 27 -10.27 -12.78 -9.92
N ALA A 28 -10.35 -11.53 -10.36
CA ALA A 28 -11.12 -11.11 -11.54
C ALA A 28 -10.43 -9.90 -12.22
N GLU A 29 -10.97 -9.39 -13.32
CA GLU A 29 -10.36 -8.26 -14.05
C GLU A 29 -10.02 -7.06 -13.16
N THR A 30 -10.87 -6.77 -12.19
CA THR A 30 -10.79 -5.62 -11.29
C THR A 30 -10.67 -6.00 -9.81
N LEU A 31 -10.53 -7.29 -9.47
CA LEU A 31 -10.51 -7.78 -8.10
C LEU A 31 -9.18 -8.46 -7.76
N TYR A 32 -8.55 -7.98 -6.69
CA TYR A 32 -7.24 -8.41 -6.23
C TYR A 32 -7.29 -8.70 -4.73
N ILE A 33 -6.55 -9.72 -4.27
CA ILE A 33 -6.56 -10.16 -2.87
C ILE A 33 -5.14 -10.37 -2.35
N GLY A 34 -4.84 -9.77 -1.20
CA GLY A 34 -3.69 -10.06 -0.37
C GLY A 34 -4.07 -10.92 0.82
N GLN A 35 -3.25 -11.92 1.13
CA GLN A 35 -3.36 -12.71 2.36
C GLN A 35 -2.41 -12.13 3.41
N LEU A 36 -2.90 -11.98 4.63
CA LEU A 36 -2.17 -11.41 5.75
C LEU A 36 -1.86 -12.49 6.80
N THR A 37 -0.90 -12.21 7.65
CA THR A 37 -0.60 -13.00 8.84
C THR A 37 -0.73 -12.13 10.09
N SER A 38 -0.94 -12.75 11.25
CA SER A 38 -1.08 -12.06 12.55
C SER A 38 0.07 -11.10 12.85
N ASN A 39 1.28 -11.43 12.40
CA ASN A 39 2.48 -10.63 12.68
C ASN A 39 2.56 -9.36 11.80
N GLN A 40 1.78 -9.28 10.73
CA GLN A 40 1.80 -8.15 9.78
C GLN A 40 0.85 -7.02 10.16
N VAL A 41 -0.08 -7.27 11.10
CA VAL A 41 -1.14 -6.32 11.50
C VAL A 41 -0.56 -4.99 12.03
N GLN A 42 0.59 -5.06 12.70
CA GLN A 42 1.26 -3.90 13.29
C GLN A 42 2.08 -3.08 12.28
N ALA A 43 2.32 -3.61 11.07
CA ALA A 43 3.04 -2.90 10.02
C ALA A 43 2.29 -1.65 9.54
N GLN A 44 2.98 -0.71 8.93
CA GLN A 44 2.33 0.31 8.11
C GLN A 44 2.03 -0.27 6.72
N PHE A 45 0.86 0.01 6.18
CA PHE A 45 0.38 -0.58 4.94
C PHE A 45 0.36 0.49 3.85
N PHE A 46 0.90 0.15 2.69
CA PHE A 46 0.93 0.99 1.51
C PHE A 46 0.48 0.20 0.29
N LEU A 47 -0.27 0.85 -0.60
CA LEU A 47 -0.56 0.36 -1.93
C LEU A 47 0.41 1.02 -2.90
N ALA A 48 1.30 0.23 -3.50
CA ALA A 48 2.19 0.66 -4.57
C ALA A 48 1.48 0.43 -5.91
N VAL A 49 1.39 1.48 -6.73
CA VAL A 49 0.64 1.49 -7.98
C VAL A 49 1.52 1.98 -9.11
N SER A 50 1.59 1.23 -10.20
CA SER A 50 2.33 1.61 -11.40
C SER A 50 1.54 1.25 -12.66
N GLY A 51 1.76 1.97 -13.76
CA GLY A 51 1.09 1.71 -15.01
C GLY A 51 1.20 2.86 -15.99
N ASP A 52 0.72 2.61 -17.22
CA ASP A 52 0.67 3.61 -18.28
C ASP A 52 -0.63 4.42 -18.16
N MET A 53 -0.63 5.40 -17.26
CA MET A 53 -1.72 6.34 -17.03
C MET A 53 -1.15 7.65 -16.49
N PRO A 54 -1.73 8.82 -16.80
CA PRO A 54 -1.25 10.09 -16.26
C PRO A 54 -1.20 10.09 -14.74
N GLU A 55 -0.05 10.47 -14.17
CA GLU A 55 0.18 10.53 -12.72
C GLU A 55 -0.93 11.27 -11.98
N LYS A 56 -1.32 12.45 -12.49
CA LYS A 56 -2.41 13.25 -11.89
C LYS A 56 -3.71 12.45 -11.77
N LYS A 57 -4.05 11.62 -12.77
CA LYS A 57 -5.25 10.78 -12.75
C LYS A 57 -5.11 9.70 -11.67
N ILE A 58 -3.97 9.01 -11.62
CA ILE A 58 -3.68 8.02 -10.58
C ILE A 58 -3.82 8.65 -9.17
N ILE A 59 -3.16 9.78 -8.92
CA ILE A 59 -3.13 10.42 -7.60
C ILE A 59 -4.52 10.92 -7.17
N THR A 60 -5.29 11.53 -8.08
CA THR A 60 -6.51 12.27 -7.71
C THR A 60 -7.81 11.48 -7.86
N GLU A 61 -7.82 10.44 -8.71
CA GLU A 61 -9.03 9.68 -9.04
C GLU A 61 -8.98 8.25 -8.49
N LEU A 62 -7.82 7.59 -8.41
CA LEU A 62 -7.75 6.22 -7.89
C LEU A 62 -8.29 6.09 -6.47
N PRO A 63 -7.95 6.96 -5.49
CA PRO A 63 -8.46 6.84 -4.11
C PRO A 63 -10.00 6.88 -4.01
N LYS A 64 -10.67 7.51 -4.99
CA LYS A 64 -12.13 7.62 -5.06
C LYS A 64 -12.77 6.41 -5.72
N ASN A 65 -12.02 5.73 -6.59
CA ASN A 65 -12.49 4.66 -7.47
C ASN A 65 -11.97 3.27 -7.10
N ILE A 66 -11.22 3.15 -6.00
CA ILE A 66 -10.83 1.90 -5.40
C ILE A 66 -11.67 1.63 -4.15
N LYS A 67 -12.15 0.39 -4.02
CA LYS A 67 -12.76 -0.13 -2.79
C LYS A 67 -11.80 -1.09 -2.13
N ILE A 68 -11.68 -0.99 -0.81
CA ILE A 68 -10.78 -1.83 -0.01
C ILE A 68 -11.56 -2.35 1.20
N ALA A 69 -11.52 -3.65 1.44
CA ALA A 69 -12.20 -4.30 2.57
C ALA A 69 -11.65 -5.71 2.75
N ALA A 70 -12.15 -6.46 3.74
CA ALA A 70 -12.01 -7.91 3.72
C ALA A 70 -12.73 -8.49 2.49
N TYR A 71 -12.22 -9.59 1.95
CA TYR A 71 -12.73 -10.25 0.75
C TYR A 71 -14.22 -10.61 0.87
N GLU A 72 -14.68 -11.01 2.05
CA GLU A 72 -16.07 -11.36 2.31
C GLU A 72 -17.02 -10.15 2.24
N GLU A 73 -16.51 -8.92 2.37
CA GLU A 73 -17.32 -7.69 2.40
C GLU A 73 -17.16 -6.84 1.13
N ILE A 74 -16.14 -7.11 0.30
CA ILE A 74 -15.75 -6.22 -0.81
C ILE A 74 -16.89 -5.97 -1.81
N PHE A 75 -17.67 -6.99 -2.14
CA PHE A 75 -18.79 -6.85 -3.07
C PHE A 75 -19.95 -6.05 -2.47
N ALA A 76 -20.25 -6.24 -1.18
CA ALA A 76 -21.25 -5.47 -0.48
C ALA A 76 -20.85 -3.99 -0.37
N VAL A 77 -19.57 -3.72 -0.05
CA VAL A 77 -19.00 -2.37 -0.05
C VAL A 77 -19.11 -1.72 -1.43
N ASN A 78 -18.77 -2.44 -2.48
CA ASN A 78 -18.87 -1.94 -3.86
C ASN A 78 -20.33 -1.65 -4.24
N GLN A 79 -21.26 -2.59 -3.99
CA GLN A 79 -22.67 -2.45 -4.33
C GLN A 79 -23.35 -1.30 -3.58
N ALA A 80 -22.99 -1.09 -2.31
CA ALA A 80 -23.54 -0.01 -1.50
C ALA A 80 -22.94 1.37 -1.85
N GLY A 81 -21.91 1.44 -2.69
CA GLY A 81 -21.24 2.69 -3.07
C GLY A 81 -20.43 3.34 -1.94
N ILE A 82 -20.38 2.73 -0.75
CA ILE A 82 -19.70 3.28 0.42
C ILE A 82 -18.18 3.20 0.31
N GLN A 83 -17.51 4.00 1.13
CA GLN A 83 -16.07 3.91 1.29
C GLN A 83 -15.77 2.82 2.32
N GLY A 84 -14.97 1.82 1.92
CA GLY A 84 -14.45 0.80 2.81
C GLY A 84 -13.26 1.33 3.61
N VAL A 85 -12.20 0.54 3.70
CA VAL A 85 -10.87 1.04 4.11
C VAL A 85 -10.42 2.09 3.09
N THR A 86 -9.90 3.22 3.58
CA THR A 86 -9.50 4.35 2.72
C THR A 86 -8.01 4.33 2.43
N VAL A 87 -7.62 5.02 1.36
CA VAL A 87 -6.24 5.26 0.98
C VAL A 87 -6.01 6.73 0.68
N GLU A 88 -4.79 7.18 0.92
CA GLU A 88 -4.36 8.54 0.62
C GLU A 88 -2.99 8.53 -0.07
N TYR A 89 -2.81 9.39 -1.07
CA TYR A 89 -1.55 9.50 -1.77
C TYR A 89 -0.46 10.07 -0.85
N ILE A 90 0.73 9.49 -0.94
CA ILE A 90 1.94 10.04 -0.29
C ILE A 90 3.01 10.30 -1.34
N ALA A 91 3.50 11.53 -1.40
CA ALA A 91 4.54 11.93 -2.35
C ALA A 91 5.90 11.29 -2.04
N ARG A 92 6.15 10.99 -0.75
CA ARG A 92 7.39 10.39 -0.28
C ARG A 92 7.09 9.30 0.75
N PRO A 93 7.26 8.01 0.40
CA PRO A 93 7.19 6.92 1.36
C PRO A 93 8.20 7.10 2.51
N PRO A 94 7.93 6.57 3.71
CA PRO A 94 8.88 6.60 4.83
C PRO A 94 10.18 5.88 4.50
N SER A 95 11.25 6.23 5.23
CA SER A 95 12.53 5.51 5.17
C SER A 95 12.32 4.02 5.47
N GLY A 96 12.77 3.15 4.57
CA GLY A 96 12.64 1.69 4.70
C GLY A 96 11.68 1.07 3.68
N VAL A 97 10.85 1.86 3.01
CA VAL A 97 10.08 1.44 1.81
C VAL A 97 10.95 1.63 0.57
N ALA A 98 11.06 0.60 -0.27
CA ALA A 98 11.76 0.72 -1.54
C ALA A 98 10.96 1.63 -2.50
N VAL A 99 11.59 2.67 -3.04
CA VAL A 99 10.97 3.63 -3.95
C VAL A 99 11.36 3.33 -5.39
N ASN A 100 10.39 3.34 -6.29
CA ASN A 100 10.58 3.27 -7.74
C ASN A 100 9.98 4.53 -8.38
N GLU A 101 10.72 5.17 -9.30
CA GLU A 101 10.32 6.41 -9.98
C GLU A 101 8.99 6.31 -10.73
N LYS A 102 8.59 5.11 -11.16
CA LYS A 102 7.33 4.87 -11.89
C LYS A 102 6.19 4.36 -11.01
N THR A 103 6.37 4.41 -9.70
CA THR A 103 5.41 3.89 -8.72
C THR A 103 4.87 5.00 -7.84
N HIS A 104 3.56 5.11 -7.76
CA HIS A 104 2.85 5.98 -6.84
C HIS A 104 2.43 5.19 -5.61
N TYR A 105 2.64 5.76 -4.43
CA TYR A 105 2.36 5.10 -3.17
C TYR A 105 1.16 5.74 -2.49
N PHE A 106 0.30 4.90 -1.95
CA PHE A 106 -0.85 5.32 -1.17
C PHE A 106 -0.79 4.68 0.21
N ARG A 107 -0.88 5.46 1.28
CA ARG A 107 -1.00 4.93 2.64
C ARG A 107 -2.41 4.37 2.82
N ILE A 108 -2.51 3.15 3.36
CA ILE A 108 -3.79 2.54 3.75
C ILE A 108 -4.12 3.00 5.18
N ASN A 109 -5.30 3.60 5.36
CA ASN A 109 -5.74 4.09 6.66
C ASN A 109 -6.32 2.93 7.48
N LYS A 110 -5.60 2.54 8.54
CA LYS A 110 -5.87 1.35 9.37
C LYS A 110 -6.93 1.63 10.45
N GLU A 111 -8.09 2.11 10.07
CA GLU A 111 -9.14 2.55 11.00
C GLU A 111 -10.54 2.10 10.60
N GLY A 112 -11.41 2.03 11.61
CA GLY A 112 -12.83 1.72 11.45
C GLY A 112 -13.13 0.23 11.18
N ARG A 113 -14.43 -0.08 11.17
CA ARG A 113 -14.94 -1.47 11.16
C ARG A 113 -14.46 -2.34 10.00
N PHE A 114 -14.21 -1.74 8.83
CA PHE A 114 -13.74 -2.48 7.66
C PHE A 114 -12.30 -2.93 7.81
N TRP A 115 -11.47 -2.11 8.46
CA TRP A 115 -10.11 -2.49 8.81
C TRP A 115 -10.12 -3.59 9.88
N ASP A 116 -10.96 -3.46 10.90
CA ASP A 116 -11.11 -4.50 11.94
C ASP A 116 -11.45 -5.85 11.32
N LYS A 117 -12.30 -5.85 10.28
CA LYS A 117 -12.63 -7.06 9.52
C LYS A 117 -11.45 -7.62 8.73
N VAL A 118 -10.67 -6.77 8.06
CA VAL A 118 -9.43 -7.17 7.35
C VAL A 118 -8.49 -7.94 8.29
N ILE A 119 -8.33 -7.44 9.52
CA ILE A 119 -7.51 -8.10 10.55
C ILE A 119 -8.16 -9.41 11.00
N ALA A 120 -9.44 -9.39 11.35
CA ALA A 120 -10.15 -10.57 11.84
C ALA A 120 -10.19 -11.72 10.81
N LYS A 121 -10.12 -11.40 9.51
CA LYS A 121 -10.15 -12.36 8.40
C LYS A 121 -8.79 -12.64 7.77
N ASN A 122 -7.72 -11.99 8.25
CA ASN A 122 -6.37 -12.13 7.72
C ASN A 122 -6.29 -11.96 6.20
N ASN A 123 -7.11 -11.09 5.61
CA ASN A 123 -7.10 -10.84 4.18
C ASN A 123 -7.57 -9.43 3.87
N ILE A 124 -7.07 -8.89 2.76
CA ILE A 124 -7.43 -7.59 2.23
C ILE A 124 -7.70 -7.70 0.73
N ALA A 125 -8.83 -7.19 0.29
CA ALA A 125 -9.27 -7.20 -1.09
C ALA A 125 -9.34 -5.77 -1.64
N PHE A 126 -9.02 -5.63 -2.91
CA PHE A 126 -9.04 -4.39 -3.67
C PHE A 126 -9.95 -4.58 -4.90
N PHE A 127 -10.98 -3.77 -5.00
CA PHE A 127 -11.85 -3.71 -6.17
C PHE A 127 -11.66 -2.36 -6.87
N LEU A 128 -11.30 -2.38 -8.15
CA LEU A 128 -11.03 -1.19 -8.94
C LEU A 128 -12.18 -0.90 -9.90
N ALA A 129 -12.45 0.39 -10.15
CA ALA A 129 -13.22 0.76 -11.33
C ALA A 129 -12.51 0.30 -12.60
N SER A 130 -13.28 -0.11 -13.62
CA SER A 130 -12.75 -0.73 -14.85
C SER A 130 -11.71 0.12 -15.59
N GLU A 131 -11.75 1.44 -15.46
CA GLU A 131 -10.76 2.34 -16.06
C GLU A 131 -9.34 2.17 -15.49
N PHE A 132 -9.20 1.66 -14.26
CA PHE A 132 -7.92 1.43 -13.59
C PHE A 132 -7.44 -0.02 -13.70
N LYS A 133 -8.15 -0.90 -14.42
CA LYS A 133 -7.87 -2.35 -14.44
C LYS A 133 -6.50 -2.74 -15.03
N MET A 134 -5.87 -1.83 -15.78
CA MET A 134 -4.55 -2.02 -16.37
C MET A 134 -3.40 -1.62 -15.43
N LEU A 135 -3.71 -1.00 -14.28
CA LEU A 135 -2.71 -0.68 -13.28
C LEU A 135 -2.19 -1.95 -12.61
N LYS A 136 -0.89 -1.96 -12.34
CA LYS A 136 -0.22 -2.95 -11.51
C LYS A 136 -0.25 -2.45 -10.07
N MET A 137 -0.55 -3.36 -9.15
CA MET A 137 -0.64 -3.06 -7.73
C MET A 137 0.14 -4.07 -6.91
N GLU A 138 0.83 -3.57 -5.90
CA GLU A 138 1.50 -4.36 -4.89
C GLU A 138 1.11 -3.85 -3.50
N LEU A 139 0.86 -4.76 -2.57
CA LEU A 139 0.68 -4.40 -1.17
C LEU A 139 2.04 -4.40 -0.49
N VAL A 140 2.43 -3.26 0.06
CA VAL A 140 3.72 -3.05 0.70
C VAL A 140 3.51 -2.84 2.20
N LEU A 141 4.22 -3.61 3.01
CA LEU A 141 4.20 -3.52 4.45
C LEU A 141 5.53 -2.98 4.94
N LEU A 142 5.54 -1.85 5.64
CA LEU A 142 6.71 -1.42 6.39
C LEU A 142 6.62 -1.94 7.82
N LEU A 143 7.50 -2.86 8.18
CA LEU A 143 7.57 -3.37 9.54
C LEU A 143 8.06 -2.27 10.48
N SER A 144 7.37 -2.09 11.61
CA SER A 144 7.86 -1.26 12.70
C SER A 144 9.17 -1.87 13.21
N GLY A 145 10.23 -1.09 13.29
CA GLY A 145 11.47 -1.54 13.93
C GLY A 145 11.17 -1.88 15.39
N ASN A 146 11.53 -3.08 15.82
CA ASN A 146 11.59 -3.42 17.25
C ASN A 146 12.66 -2.59 17.95
#